data_AF-A0A9P0L8S8-F1
#
_entry.id   AF-A0A9P0L8S8-F1
#
_cell.length_a   1.000
_cell.length_b   1.000
_cell.length_c   1.000
_cell.angle_alpha   90.00
_cell.angle_beta   90.00
_cell.angle_gamma   90.00
#
_symmetry.space_group_name_H-M   'P 1'
#
loop_
_entity.id
_entity.type
_entity.pdbx_description
1 polymer ?
#
loop_
_entity_poly.entity_id
_entity_poly.type
_entity_poly.pdbx_seq_one_letter_code
_entity_poly.pdbx_strand_id
1 'polypeptide(L)'
;MAFYRPPRFGERAEACRNRPETCLQGNYSIYMKFRSNCTDLLTYCSYNDEKFDCCSDFLPVDTGFGTCFAFNNYHGDPSRVRFNITKQMSMLTVEAKKPFLVLSVLGPESVPTTKNTRYEIADSGATNFQAASMHDIFVGIQGTITNPEDKDMSLERRQCRRYWENNLKHFKYYTQANCEIECYIEAQKKFCGCAAHIFPRLVL
;
A
#
# COMPACT_ATOMS: atom_id res chain seq x y z
N MET A 1 -10.73 22.15 14.87
CA MET A 1 -10.42 20.70 15.00
C MET A 1 -9.04 20.48 14.42
N ALA A 2 -8.03 20.27 15.27
CA ALA A 2 -6.66 20.02 14.81
C ALA A 2 -6.50 18.53 14.52
N PHE A 3 -6.40 18.17 13.24
CA PHE A 3 -5.95 16.84 12.85
C PHE A 3 -4.45 16.77 13.13
N TYR A 4 -4.07 16.12 14.22
CA TYR A 4 -2.67 15.83 14.50
C TYR A 4 -2.16 14.85 13.44
N ARG A 5 -1.43 15.36 12.44
CA ARG A 5 -0.66 14.55 11.51
C ARG A 5 0.56 14.06 12.30
N PRO A 6 0.64 12.76 12.67
CA PRO A 6 1.77 12.29 13.46
C PRO A 6 3.08 12.57 12.69
N PRO A 7 4.15 12.97 13.40
CA PRO A 7 5.46 13.20 12.78
C PRO A 7 5.92 11.93 12.08
N ARG A 8 6.67 12.09 10.97
CA ARG A 8 7.20 11.00 10.15
C ARG A 8 7.80 9.91 11.06
N PHE A 9 7.10 8.77 11.11
CA PHE A 9 7.23 7.72 12.12
C PHE A 9 8.70 7.28 12.28
N GLY A 10 9.31 7.64 13.41
CA GLY A 10 10.65 7.20 13.84
C GLY A 10 10.54 6.32 15.09
N GLU A 11 11.48 5.40 15.25
CA GLU A 11 11.57 4.32 16.27
C GLU A 11 11.70 4.79 17.74
N ARG A 12 11.23 5.98 18.10
CA ARG A 12 11.43 6.54 19.44
C ARG A 12 10.18 6.39 20.30
N ALA A 13 10.40 6.10 21.58
CA ALA A 13 9.42 6.19 22.66
C ALA A 13 8.69 7.56 22.71
N GLU A 14 9.27 8.59 22.08
CA GLU A 14 8.68 9.91 21.84
C GLU A 14 7.34 9.85 21.12
N ALA A 15 7.12 8.88 20.22
CA ALA A 15 5.85 8.67 19.54
C ALA A 15 4.70 8.33 20.52
N CYS A 16 5.01 7.78 21.69
CA CYS A 16 4.03 7.44 22.72
C CYS A 16 3.93 8.49 23.84
N ARG A 17 4.65 9.63 23.80
CA ARG A 17 4.72 10.60 24.93
C ARG A 17 3.35 11.15 25.38
N ASN A 18 2.39 11.24 24.46
CA ASN A 18 1.04 11.73 24.73
C ASN A 18 -0.02 10.61 24.56
N ARG A 19 0.34 9.35 24.83
CA ARG A 19 -0.63 8.25 24.69
C ARG A 19 -1.72 8.35 25.77
N PRO A 20 -2.99 8.05 25.44
CA PRO A 20 -4.00 7.81 26.46
C PRO A 20 -3.61 6.58 27.29
N GLU A 21 -3.93 6.59 28.59
CA GLU A 21 -3.64 5.47 29.52
C GLU A 21 -4.33 4.17 29.08
N THR A 22 -5.47 4.29 28.41
CA THR A 22 -6.21 3.19 27.80
C THR A 22 -6.21 3.35 26.28
N CYS A 23 -6.09 2.22 25.56
CA CYS A 23 -6.34 2.25 24.13
C CYS A 23 -7.75 2.75 23.90
N LEU A 24 -7.90 3.83 23.13
CA LEU A 24 -9.20 4.25 22.65
C LEU A 24 -9.75 3.12 21.77
N GLN A 25 -10.54 2.21 22.34
CA GLN A 25 -11.25 1.14 21.62
C GLN A 25 -12.58 1.67 21.05
N GLY A 26 -12.61 2.95 20.69
CA GLY A 26 -13.79 3.60 20.16
C GLY A 26 -14.13 3.09 18.75
N ASN A 27 -15.37 3.31 18.35
CA ASN A 27 -15.79 3.01 16.99
C ASN A 27 -15.13 3.98 15.99
N TYR A 28 -14.00 3.59 15.41
CA TYR A 28 -13.30 4.37 14.40
C TYR A 28 -14.00 4.40 13.03
N SER A 29 -15.18 3.79 12.88
CA SER A 29 -15.96 3.87 11.63
C SER A 29 -16.28 5.31 11.22
N ILE A 30 -16.34 6.25 12.18
CA ILE A 30 -16.53 7.66 11.86
C ILE A 30 -15.36 8.24 11.05
N TYR A 31 -14.12 7.83 11.33
CA TYR A 31 -12.95 8.24 10.54
C TYR A 31 -12.96 7.62 9.15
N MET A 32 -13.51 6.40 9.00
CA MET A 32 -13.70 5.77 7.70
C MET A 32 -14.68 6.56 6.81
N LYS A 33 -15.66 7.27 7.39
CA LYS A 33 -16.59 8.13 6.63
C LYS A 33 -15.93 9.34 5.97
N PHE A 34 -14.79 9.80 6.49
CA PHE A 34 -14.03 10.91 5.92
C PHE A 34 -13.03 10.46 4.84
N ARG A 35 -12.82 9.15 4.67
CA ARG A 35 -11.99 8.64 3.59
C ARG A 35 -12.81 8.56 2.32
N SER A 36 -12.21 9.00 1.22
CA SER A 36 -12.79 8.84 -0.11
C SER A 36 -12.93 7.34 -0.42
N ASN A 37 -14.10 6.94 -0.93
CA ASN A 37 -14.24 5.62 -1.54
C ASN A 37 -13.64 5.63 -2.96
N CYS A 38 -13.71 4.50 -3.68
CA CYS A 38 -13.17 4.43 -5.03
C CYS A 38 -13.87 5.40 -6.00
N THR A 39 -15.20 5.50 -5.96
CA THR A 39 -15.98 6.35 -6.87
C THR A 39 -15.80 7.85 -6.60
N ASP A 40 -15.37 8.21 -5.39
CA ASP A 40 -14.96 9.57 -5.03
C ASP A 40 -13.57 9.94 -5.57
N LEU A 41 -12.75 8.93 -5.87
CA LEU A 41 -11.36 9.08 -6.31
C LEU A 41 -11.21 8.95 -7.82
N LEU A 42 -11.76 7.89 -8.41
CA LEU A 42 -11.52 7.48 -9.80
C LEU A 42 -12.80 7.61 -10.63
N THR A 43 -12.70 8.26 -11.79
CA THR A 43 -13.84 8.54 -12.68
C THR A 43 -13.72 7.85 -14.04
N TYR A 44 -12.50 7.58 -14.50
CA TYR A 44 -12.23 6.91 -15.77
C TYR A 44 -11.00 6.01 -15.65
N CYS A 45 -11.10 4.80 -16.18
CA CYS A 45 -9.99 3.85 -16.27
C CYS A 45 -9.98 3.15 -17.62
N SER A 46 -8.80 3.02 -18.22
CA SER A 46 -8.58 2.19 -19.40
C SER A 46 -7.22 1.50 -19.34
N TYR A 47 -7.15 0.33 -19.95
CA TYR A 47 -5.91 -0.42 -20.13
C TYR A 47 -5.75 -0.75 -21.61
N ASN A 48 -4.67 -0.27 -22.24
CA ASN A 48 -4.45 -0.38 -23.68
C ASN A 48 -5.67 0.05 -24.51
N ASP A 49 -6.22 1.22 -24.16
CA ASP A 49 -7.41 1.83 -24.77
C ASP A 49 -8.74 1.07 -24.56
N GLU A 50 -8.72 -0.08 -23.87
CA GLU A 50 -9.92 -0.78 -23.45
C GLU A 50 -10.42 -0.21 -22.12
N LYS A 51 -11.60 0.42 -22.16
CA LYS A 51 -12.24 0.98 -20.97
C LYS A 51 -12.78 -0.12 -20.07
N PHE A 52 -12.55 0.01 -18.77
CA PHE A 52 -13.13 -0.88 -17.74
C PHE A 52 -13.74 -0.08 -16.58
N ASP A 53 -14.49 -0.76 -15.72
CA ASP A 53 -15.04 -0.17 -14.51
C ASP A 53 -13.95 -0.04 -13.44
N CYS A 54 -13.53 1.18 -13.13
CA CYS A 54 -12.44 1.45 -12.19
C CYS A 54 -12.59 0.66 -10.88
N CYS A 55 -13.76 0.71 -10.25
CA CYS A 55 -13.96 0.17 -8.91
C CYS A 55 -14.22 -1.33 -8.90
N SER A 56 -14.31 -1.97 -10.07
CA SER A 56 -14.26 -3.42 -10.22
C SER A 56 -12.83 -3.95 -10.24
N ASP A 57 -11.84 -3.18 -10.69
CA ASP A 57 -10.45 -3.66 -10.82
C ASP A 57 -9.46 -2.94 -9.90
N PHE A 58 -9.76 -1.73 -9.42
CA PHE A 58 -9.08 -1.05 -8.33
C PHE A 58 -9.73 -1.41 -7.00
N LEU A 59 -9.24 -2.48 -6.39
CA LEU A 59 -9.82 -3.05 -5.18
C LEU A 59 -9.22 -2.44 -3.92
N PRO A 60 -10.00 -2.34 -2.83
CA PRO A 60 -9.50 -1.83 -1.56
C PRO A 60 -8.42 -2.76 -1.00
N VAL A 61 -7.29 -2.20 -0.58
CA VAL A 61 -6.19 -2.89 0.09
C VAL A 61 -5.76 -2.10 1.32
N ASP A 62 -5.48 -2.78 2.43
CA ASP A 62 -4.95 -2.15 3.63
C ASP A 62 -3.45 -1.90 3.48
N THR A 63 -2.99 -0.69 3.84
CA THR A 63 -1.61 -0.23 3.63
C THR A 63 -1.06 0.53 4.84
N GLY A 64 0.18 0.99 4.77
CA GLY A 64 0.76 1.89 5.77
C GLY A 64 0.08 3.27 5.85
N PHE A 65 -0.75 3.61 4.86
CA PHE A 65 -1.55 4.84 4.79
C PHE A 65 -3.04 4.61 5.07
N GLY A 66 -3.42 3.41 5.50
CA GLY A 66 -4.82 2.98 5.60
C GLY A 66 -5.30 2.33 4.32
N THR A 67 -6.61 2.26 4.13
CA THR A 67 -7.17 1.67 2.91
C THR A 67 -6.86 2.54 1.69
N CYS A 68 -6.21 1.92 0.70
CA CYS A 68 -5.95 2.46 -0.64
C CYS A 68 -6.68 1.59 -1.67
N PHE A 69 -6.71 2.02 -2.93
CA PHE A 69 -7.27 1.22 -4.02
C PHE A 69 -6.14 0.80 -4.97
N ALA A 70 -6.00 -0.51 -5.16
CA ALA A 70 -4.91 -1.08 -5.93
C ALA A 70 -5.44 -1.87 -7.12
N PHE A 71 -4.84 -1.59 -8.28
CA PHE A 71 -5.04 -2.34 -9.50
C PHE A 71 -4.04 -3.49 -9.57
N ASN A 72 -4.49 -4.66 -9.99
CA ASN A 72 -3.63 -5.84 -10.21
C ASN A 72 -2.81 -6.26 -8.96
N ASN A 73 -3.44 -6.22 -7.78
CA ASN A 73 -2.80 -6.54 -6.49
C ASN A 73 -3.48 -7.74 -5.81
N TYR A 74 -2.69 -8.67 -5.28
CA TYR A 74 -3.21 -9.90 -4.67
C TYR A 74 -3.91 -9.70 -3.33
N HIS A 75 -3.70 -8.57 -2.62
CA HIS A 75 -4.41 -8.33 -1.37
C HIS A 75 -5.89 -7.97 -1.57
N GLY A 76 -6.23 -7.37 -2.72
CA GLY A 76 -7.61 -7.01 -3.06
C GLY A 76 -8.42 -8.26 -3.43
N ASP A 77 -8.06 -8.88 -4.54
CA ASP A 77 -8.62 -10.15 -4.99
C ASP A 77 -7.63 -10.83 -5.97
N PRO A 78 -7.00 -11.94 -5.58
CA PRO A 78 -6.08 -12.66 -6.48
C PRO A 78 -6.71 -13.08 -7.81
N SER A 79 -8.03 -13.32 -7.85
CA SER A 79 -8.74 -13.71 -9.08
C SER A 79 -8.94 -12.54 -10.06
N ARG A 80 -8.74 -11.30 -9.60
CA ARG A 80 -8.79 -10.08 -10.44
C ARG A 80 -7.42 -9.56 -10.86
N VAL A 81 -6.35 -10.28 -10.55
CA VAL A 81 -5.03 -10.01 -11.13
C VAL A 81 -5.00 -10.56 -12.55
N ARG A 82 -5.45 -9.73 -13.49
CA ARG A 82 -5.68 -10.10 -14.89
C ARG A 82 -4.58 -9.61 -15.82
N PHE A 83 -3.77 -8.66 -15.38
CA PHE A 83 -2.80 -7.99 -16.23
C PHE A 83 -1.42 -8.60 -16.03
N ASN A 84 -1.12 -9.62 -16.83
CA ASN A 84 0.25 -10.10 -16.99
C ASN A 84 1.04 -9.02 -17.73
N ILE A 85 1.84 -8.24 -17.00
CA ILE A 85 2.74 -7.26 -17.58
C ILE A 85 3.71 -8.02 -18.49
N THR A 86 3.47 -7.95 -19.80
CA THR A 86 4.32 -8.61 -20.80
C THR A 86 5.54 -7.75 -21.10
N LYS A 87 6.45 -8.23 -21.96
CA LYS A 87 7.53 -7.39 -22.50
C LYS A 87 7.03 -6.26 -23.41
N GLN A 88 5.75 -6.26 -23.77
CA GLN A 88 5.17 -5.22 -24.62
C GLN A 88 4.73 -4.04 -23.76
N MET A 89 4.98 -2.84 -24.27
CA MET A 89 4.52 -1.60 -23.63
C MET A 89 3.00 -1.66 -23.49
N SER A 90 2.53 -1.42 -22.26
CA SER A 90 1.11 -1.33 -21.95
C SER A 90 0.83 -0.01 -21.24
N MET A 91 -0.35 0.54 -21.45
CA MET A 91 -0.76 1.85 -20.93
C MET A 91 -1.98 1.71 -20.03
N LEU A 92 -1.82 2.11 -18.77
CA LEU A 92 -2.92 2.29 -17.82
C LEU A 92 -3.24 3.77 -17.74
N THR A 93 -4.44 4.16 -18.15
CA THR A 93 -4.93 5.54 -18.03
C THR A 93 -5.93 5.62 -16.90
N VAL A 94 -5.75 6.59 -16.01
CA VAL A 94 -6.64 6.80 -14.86
C VAL A 94 -6.94 8.29 -14.73
N GLU A 95 -8.22 8.63 -14.65
CA GLU A 95 -8.67 9.97 -14.29
C GLU A 95 -9.07 9.99 -12.82
N ALA A 96 -8.53 10.97 -12.09
CA ALA A 96 -8.82 11.18 -10.69
C ALA A 96 -9.55 12.48 -10.42
N LYS A 97 -10.57 12.41 -9.57
CA LYS A 97 -11.40 13.56 -9.17
C LYS A 97 -10.77 14.43 -8.08
N LYS A 98 -9.82 13.89 -7.31
CA LYS A 98 -9.20 14.59 -6.17
C LYS A 98 -7.80 15.08 -6.52
N PRO A 99 -7.42 16.30 -6.09
CA PRO A 99 -6.14 16.90 -6.45
C PRO A 99 -4.95 16.35 -5.66
N PHE A 100 -5.19 15.64 -4.56
CA PHE A 100 -4.13 15.09 -3.71
C PHE A 100 -4.11 13.57 -3.81
N LEU A 101 -3.21 13.04 -4.64
CA LEU A 101 -2.99 11.62 -4.81
C LEU A 101 -1.51 11.27 -4.66
N VAL A 102 -1.28 10.09 -4.07
CA VAL A 102 0.01 9.43 -4.10
C VAL A 102 -0.16 8.16 -4.94
N LEU A 103 0.61 8.06 -6.01
CA LEU A 103 0.62 6.91 -6.91
C LEU A 103 1.91 6.13 -6.66
N SER A 104 1.79 4.85 -6.34
CA SER A 104 2.94 3.96 -6.15
C SER A 104 2.88 2.79 -7.12
N VAL A 105 4.04 2.38 -7.64
CA VAL A 105 4.16 1.17 -8.46
C VAL A 105 4.96 0.13 -7.69
N LEU A 106 4.34 -1.01 -7.45
CA LEU A 106 4.83 -2.06 -6.57
C LEU A 106 4.56 -3.44 -7.19
N GLY A 107 5.24 -4.46 -6.67
CA GLY A 107 4.91 -5.86 -7.00
C GLY A 107 3.49 -6.23 -6.52
N PRO A 108 2.83 -7.20 -7.15
CA PRO A 108 1.42 -7.54 -6.88
C PRO A 108 1.17 -8.05 -5.44
N GLU A 109 2.21 -8.49 -4.73
CA GLU A 109 2.18 -8.93 -3.33
C GLU A 109 2.39 -7.78 -2.32
N SER A 110 2.76 -6.59 -2.77
CA SER A 110 3.23 -5.50 -1.90
C SER A 110 2.20 -4.37 -1.79
N VAL A 111 2.24 -3.65 -0.67
CA VAL A 111 1.45 -2.44 -0.45
C VAL A 111 2.34 -1.26 -0.04
N PRO A 112 1.93 0.00 -0.32
CA PRO A 112 2.74 1.16 0.01
C PRO A 112 2.88 1.35 1.53
N THR A 113 4.02 1.89 1.93
CA THR A 113 4.36 2.20 3.33
C THR A 113 4.98 3.58 3.43
N THR A 114 4.79 4.24 4.58
CA THR A 114 5.30 5.60 4.86
C THR A 114 6.82 5.74 4.81
N LYS A 115 7.56 4.62 4.79
CA LYS A 115 9.03 4.59 4.68
C LYS A 115 9.55 4.38 3.28
N ASN A 116 8.74 3.79 2.41
CA ASN A 116 9.19 3.28 1.12
C ASN A 116 8.71 4.16 -0.02
N THR A 117 8.90 5.48 0.14
CA THR A 117 8.45 6.51 -0.80
C THR A 117 9.21 6.47 -2.13
N ARG A 118 10.30 5.70 -2.22
CA ARG A 118 11.07 5.49 -3.46
C ARG A 118 10.27 4.86 -4.61
N TYR A 119 9.14 4.23 -4.28
CA TYR A 119 8.23 3.62 -5.26
C TYR A 119 7.03 4.53 -5.59
N GLU A 120 6.96 5.72 -4.99
CA GLU A 120 5.98 6.75 -5.33
C GLU A 120 6.42 7.43 -6.63
N ILE A 121 5.61 7.26 -7.67
CA ILE A 121 5.88 7.84 -9.00
C ILE A 121 5.16 9.18 -9.20
N ALA A 122 4.18 9.47 -8.35
CA ALA A 122 3.55 10.78 -8.24
C ALA A 122 3.09 11.01 -6.80
N ASP A 123 3.30 12.23 -6.29
CA ASP A 123 2.75 12.70 -5.01
C ASP A 123 2.31 14.15 -5.20
N SER A 124 1.02 14.42 -5.36
CA SER A 124 0.52 15.79 -5.59
C SER A 124 0.74 16.74 -4.41
N GLY A 125 1.17 16.26 -3.25
CA GLY A 125 1.56 17.06 -2.09
C GLY A 125 3.03 17.46 -2.04
N ALA A 126 3.90 16.80 -2.81
CA ALA A 126 5.35 17.02 -2.83
C ALA A 126 5.94 17.22 -4.25
N THR A 127 5.23 16.81 -5.29
CA THR A 127 5.62 16.87 -6.71
C THR A 127 4.68 17.79 -7.49
N ASN A 128 5.14 18.31 -8.64
CA ASN A 128 4.46 19.29 -9.50
C ASN A 128 3.19 18.77 -10.21
N PHE A 129 2.42 17.85 -9.60
CA PHE A 129 1.14 17.40 -10.14
C PHE A 129 0.10 18.49 -9.95
N GLN A 130 -0.24 19.19 -11.03
CA GLN A 130 -1.25 20.22 -11.01
C GLN A 130 -2.64 19.58 -11.05
N ALA A 131 -3.63 20.25 -10.46
CA ALA A 131 -5.01 19.81 -10.62
C ALA A 131 -5.43 20.06 -12.08
N ALA A 132 -6.30 19.18 -12.61
CA ALA A 132 -6.82 19.27 -13.97
C ALA A 132 -5.75 19.26 -15.09
N SER A 133 -4.64 18.56 -14.87
CA SER A 133 -3.63 18.28 -15.89
C SER A 133 -3.52 16.78 -16.21
N MET A 134 -3.04 16.50 -17.42
CA MET A 134 -2.67 15.16 -17.87
C MET A 134 -1.16 14.98 -17.71
N HIS A 135 -0.74 13.81 -17.22
CA HIS A 135 0.66 13.47 -16.99
C HIS A 135 0.95 12.07 -17.51
N ASP A 136 1.97 11.96 -18.37
CA ASP A 136 2.46 10.68 -18.86
C ASP A 136 3.65 10.21 -18.02
N ILE A 137 3.52 9.04 -17.40
CA ILE A 137 4.57 8.45 -16.56
C ILE A 137 5.01 7.11 -17.17
N PHE A 138 6.28 7.03 -17.55
CA PHE A 138 6.88 5.82 -18.09
C PHE A 138 7.56 5.02 -16.99
N VAL A 139 7.14 3.78 -16.80
CA VAL A 139 7.68 2.90 -15.74
C VAL A 139 8.34 1.68 -16.37
N GLY A 140 9.66 1.54 -16.13
CA GLY A 140 10.41 0.34 -16.48
C GLY A 140 10.38 -0.67 -15.34
N ILE A 141 9.88 -1.87 -15.60
CA ILE A 141 9.83 -2.96 -14.60
C ILE A 141 10.90 -3.98 -14.92
N GLN A 142 11.79 -4.24 -13.95
CA GLN A 142 12.79 -5.29 -14.03
C GLN A 142 12.47 -6.36 -12.98
N GLY A 143 12.11 -7.56 -13.45
CA GLY A 143 11.91 -8.71 -12.58
C GLY A 143 13.23 -9.20 -11.99
N THR A 144 13.21 -9.64 -10.73
CA THR A 144 14.33 -10.34 -10.11
C THR A 144 14.33 -11.79 -10.59
N ILE A 145 15.42 -12.22 -11.24
CA ILE A 145 15.60 -13.61 -11.66
C ILE A 145 16.39 -14.34 -10.58
N THR A 146 15.81 -15.41 -10.05
CA THR A 146 16.47 -16.30 -9.08
C THR A 146 17.07 -17.49 -9.82
N ASN A 147 18.32 -17.85 -9.50
CA ASN A 147 18.94 -19.04 -10.09
C ASN A 147 18.14 -20.30 -9.70
N PRO A 148 18.05 -21.31 -10.57
CA PRO A 148 17.34 -22.56 -10.25
C PRO A 148 17.86 -23.23 -8.98
N GLU A 149 19.17 -23.21 -8.74
CA GLU A 149 19.81 -23.80 -7.55
C GLU A 149 19.40 -23.10 -6.25
N ASP A 150 19.14 -21.79 -6.31
CA ASP A 150 18.66 -21.02 -5.16
C ASP A 150 17.19 -21.31 -4.85
N LYS A 151 16.46 -22.03 -5.72
CA LYS A 151 15.05 -22.37 -5.51
C LYS A 151 14.86 -23.32 -4.32
N ASP A 152 15.82 -24.19 -4.08
CA ASP A 152 15.74 -25.26 -3.07
C ASP A 152 16.55 -24.94 -1.80
N MET A 153 17.25 -23.81 -1.77
CA MET A 153 17.96 -23.38 -0.58
C MET A 153 16.99 -23.02 0.56
N SER A 154 17.32 -23.44 1.78
CA SER A 154 16.55 -23.10 2.98
C SER A 154 16.59 -21.59 3.29
N LEU A 155 15.62 -21.12 4.08
CA LEU A 155 15.55 -19.74 4.54
C LEU A 155 16.83 -19.31 5.28
N GLU A 156 17.39 -20.19 6.11
CA GLU A 156 18.59 -19.93 6.91
C GLU A 156 19.84 -19.80 6.03
N ARG A 157 19.87 -20.43 4.85
CA ARG A 157 21.01 -20.28 3.92
C ARG A 157 20.86 -19.03 3.05
N ARG A 158 19.65 -18.74 2.58
CA ARG A 158 19.39 -17.58 1.69
C ARG A 158 19.36 -16.24 2.42
N GLN A 159 19.05 -16.23 3.71
CA GLN A 159 18.89 -15.01 4.52
C GLN A 159 17.82 -14.04 3.95
N CYS A 160 16.90 -14.54 3.12
CA CYS A 160 15.78 -13.78 2.56
C CYS A 160 14.53 -14.66 2.46
N ARG A 161 13.35 -14.04 2.56
CA ARG A 161 12.04 -14.70 2.44
C ARG A 161 11.40 -14.39 1.09
N ARG A 162 10.77 -15.40 0.50
CA ARG A 162 9.87 -15.26 -0.65
C ARG A 162 8.49 -14.86 -0.18
N TYR A 163 7.65 -14.41 -1.11
CA TYR A 163 6.34 -13.88 -0.76
C TYR A 163 5.39 -14.89 -0.11
N TRP A 164 5.59 -16.18 -0.37
CA TRP A 164 4.84 -17.27 0.25
C TRP A 164 5.47 -17.80 1.54
N GLU A 165 6.72 -17.43 1.86
CA GLU A 165 7.41 -17.79 3.11
C GLU A 165 6.99 -16.83 4.25
N ASN A 166 5.68 -16.61 4.32
CA ASN A 166 5.06 -15.54 5.08
C ASN A 166 4.92 -15.89 6.57
N ASN A 167 5.29 -14.94 7.40
CA ASN A 167 5.16 -14.99 8.86
C ASN A 167 4.45 -13.74 9.42
N LEU A 168 3.88 -12.91 8.54
CA LEU A 168 3.15 -11.70 8.90
C LEU A 168 1.73 -12.03 9.34
N LYS A 169 1.17 -11.25 10.27
CA LYS A 169 -0.17 -11.47 10.84
C LYS A 169 -1.24 -10.60 10.20
N HIS A 170 -0.84 -9.44 9.67
CA HIS A 170 -1.76 -8.47 9.09
C HIS A 170 -1.76 -8.48 7.56
N PHE A 171 -0.96 -9.35 6.93
CA PHE A 171 -0.82 -9.44 5.47
C PHE A 171 -0.73 -10.89 5.02
N LYS A 172 -1.36 -11.21 3.89
CA LYS A 172 -1.35 -12.55 3.28
C LYS A 172 -0.03 -12.95 2.64
N TYR A 173 0.75 -11.96 2.19
CA TYR A 173 1.99 -12.14 1.45
C TYR A 173 3.14 -11.41 2.11
N TYR A 174 4.30 -12.05 2.13
CA TYR A 174 5.52 -11.44 2.62
C TYR A 174 6.13 -10.52 1.55
N THR A 175 6.36 -9.26 1.91
CA THR A 175 7.27 -8.37 1.17
C THR A 175 8.00 -7.51 2.17
N GLN A 176 9.10 -6.88 1.78
CA GLN A 176 9.80 -5.93 2.65
C GLN A 176 8.84 -4.84 3.17
N ALA A 177 8.02 -4.25 2.29
CA ALA A 177 7.08 -3.19 2.69
C ALA A 177 6.00 -3.68 3.67
N ASN A 178 5.45 -4.87 3.45
CA ASN A 178 4.44 -5.44 4.35
C ASN A 178 5.05 -5.78 5.72
N CYS A 179 6.29 -6.30 5.72
CA CYS A 179 7.05 -6.60 6.93
C CYS A 179 7.37 -5.33 7.72
N GLU A 180 7.73 -4.24 7.05
CA GLU A 180 7.94 -2.94 7.70
C GLU A 180 6.66 -2.49 8.43
N ILE A 181 5.49 -2.60 7.79
CA ILE A 181 4.21 -2.24 8.43
C ILE A 181 3.91 -3.14 9.62
N GLU A 182 4.12 -4.46 9.52
CA GLU A 182 3.98 -5.41 10.64
C GLU A 182 4.88 -5.01 11.82
N CYS A 183 6.16 -4.74 11.56
CA CYS A 183 7.12 -4.27 12.56
C CYS A 183 6.65 -2.99 13.26
N TYR A 184 6.06 -2.04 12.53
CA TYR A 184 5.50 -0.83 13.13
C TYR A 184 4.31 -1.13 14.04
N ILE A 185 3.40 -2.02 13.61
CA ILE A 185 2.26 -2.42 14.42
C ILE A 185 2.72 -3.10 15.71
N GLU A 186 3.67 -4.03 15.62
CA GLU A 186 4.22 -4.74 16.78
C GLU A 186 4.98 -3.80 17.72
N ALA A 187 5.79 -2.88 17.18
CA ALA A 187 6.49 -1.88 17.97
C ALA A 187 5.50 -0.97 18.71
N GLN A 188 4.46 -0.47 18.05
CA GLN A 188 3.44 0.36 18.71
C GLN A 188 2.70 -0.42 19.80
N LYS A 189 2.31 -1.67 19.55
CA LYS A 189 1.70 -2.53 20.58
C LYS A 189 2.65 -2.73 21.78
N LYS A 190 3.93 -2.98 21.53
CA LYS A 190 4.95 -3.22 22.57
C LYS A 190 5.23 -1.97 23.41
N PHE A 191 5.44 -0.82 22.79
CA PHE A 191 5.83 0.41 23.49
C PHE A 191 4.64 1.23 23.96
N CYS A 192 3.60 1.37 23.12
CA CYS A 192 2.43 2.19 23.41
C CYS A 192 1.25 1.38 23.99
N GLY A 193 1.24 0.05 23.93
CA GLY A 193 0.11 -0.80 24.37
C GLY A 193 -1.02 -0.91 23.33
N CYS A 194 -0.95 -0.15 22.24
CA CYS A 194 -1.97 -0.01 21.21
C CYS A 194 -1.30 0.21 19.85
N ALA A 195 -2.01 -0.04 18.75
CA ALA A 195 -1.59 0.36 17.40
C ALA A 195 -2.54 1.42 16.83
N ALA A 196 -2.04 2.23 15.90
CA ALA A 196 -2.84 3.24 15.21
C ALA A 196 -4.01 2.60 14.44
N HIS A 197 -5.18 3.23 14.49
CA HIS A 197 -6.42 2.77 13.83
C HIS A 197 -6.31 2.64 12.30
N ILE A 198 -5.31 3.31 11.70
CA ILE A 198 -5.07 3.34 10.27
C ILE A 198 -4.38 2.06 9.77
N PHE A 199 -3.75 1.30 10.67
CA PHE A 199 -3.04 0.11 10.26
C PHE A 199 -4.00 -1.04 9.91
N PRO A 200 -3.56 -1.95 9.02
CA PRO A 200 -4.32 -3.14 8.68
C PRO A 200 -4.73 -3.95 9.91
N ARG A 201 -5.88 -4.60 9.82
CA ARG A 201 -6.35 -5.54 10.85
C ARG A 201 -5.73 -6.92 10.65
N LEU A 202 -5.85 -7.77 11.66
CA LEU A 202 -5.41 -9.16 11.55
C LEU A 202 -6.20 -9.84 10.42
N VAL A 203 -5.47 -10.53 9.55
CA VAL A 203 -6.06 -11.41 8.56
C VAL A 203 -6.23 -12.75 9.25
N LEU A 204 -7.48 -13.10 9.59
CA LEU A 204 -7.85 -14.40 10.16
C LEU A 204 -7.84 -15.49 9.09
#